data_AF-A0A382Q222-F1
#
_entry.id   AF-A0A382Q222-F1
#
_cell.length_a   1.000
_cell.length_b   1.000
_cell.length_c   1.000
_cell.angle_alpha   90.00
_cell.angle_beta   90.00
_cell.angle_gamma   90.00
#
_symmetry.space_group_name_H-M   'P 1'
#
loop_
_entity.id
_entity.type
_entity.pdbx_description
1 polymer ?
#
loop_
_entity_poly.entity_id
_entity_poly.type
_entity_poly.pdbx_seq_one_letter_code
_entity_poly.pdbx_strand_id
1 'polypeptide(L)' 'MDLPEAIILCGGKGERLRPITNDIPKPLAKINNKPILHYVIEHLKKFDIRNINIASVFKSSVLK' A
#
# COMPACT_ATOMS: atom_id res chain seq x y z
N MET A 1 21.30 -17.34 -2.13
CA MET A 1 19.88 -17.51 -1.80
C MET A 1 19.23 -16.17 -2.05
N ASP A 2 18.24 -16.10 -2.94
CA ASP A 2 17.55 -14.84 -3.21
C ASP A 2 16.79 -14.39 -1.96
N LEU A 3 16.83 -13.09 -1.67
CA LEU A 3 16.05 -12.52 -0.59
C LEU A 3 14.55 -12.64 -0.92
N PRO A 4 13.68 -12.90 0.06
CA PRO A 4 12.25 -13.01 -0.19
C PRO A 4 11.69 -11.66 -0.66
N GLU A 5 10.95 -11.68 -1.76
CA GLU A 5 10.35 -10.51 -2.38
C GLU A 5 8.82 -10.52 -2.26
N ALA A 6 8.22 -9.33 -2.21
CA ALA A 6 6.77 -9.18 -2.25
C ALA A 6 6.34 -8.10 -3.24
N ILE A 7 5.18 -8.34 -3.87
CA ILE A 7 4.49 -7.35 -4.69
C ILE A 7 3.17 -6.99 -3.99
N ILE A 8 2.98 -5.69 -3.69
CA ILE A 8 1.73 -5.17 -3.14
C ILE A 8 0.90 -4.54 -4.27
N LEU A 9 -0.25 -5.15 -4.56
CA LEU A 9 -1.17 -4.67 -5.59
C LEU A 9 -2.05 -3.53 -5.05
N CYS A 10 -1.83 -2.33 -5.58
CA CYS A 10 -2.41 -1.06 -5.18
C CYS A 10 -3.26 -0.42 -6.29
N GLY A 11 -3.87 -1.23 -7.18
CA GLY A 11 -4.58 -0.76 -8.38
C GLY A 11 -6.10 -0.53 -8.24
N GLY A 12 -6.71 -0.87 -7.10
CA GLY A 12 -8.17 -0.78 -6.95
C GLY A 12 -8.70 0.65 -6.75
N LYS A 13 -9.86 0.96 -7.35
CA LYS A 13 -10.54 2.29 -7.28
C LYS A 13 -11.03 2.71 -5.88
N GLY A 14 -10.99 1.82 -4.89
CA GLY A 14 -11.31 2.16 -3.49
C GLY A 14 -12.80 2.41 -3.18
N GLU A 15 -13.73 2.11 -4.08
CA GLU A 15 -15.12 2.63 -4.05
C GLU A 15 -15.91 2.37 -2.76
N ARG A 16 -15.64 1.26 -2.07
CA ARG A 16 -16.29 0.90 -0.79
C ARG A 16 -15.89 1.78 0.40
N LEU A 17 -14.79 2.53 0.29
CA LEU A 17 -14.27 3.43 1.32
C LEU A 17 -14.55 4.90 1.01
N ARG A 18 -15.37 5.19 0.01
CA ARG A 18 -15.83 6.57 -0.22
C ARG A 18 -16.62 7.07 1.00
N PRO A 19 -16.51 8.37 1.35
CA PRO A 19 -15.83 9.43 0.59
C PRO A 19 -14.31 9.50 0.79
N ILE A 20 -13.73 8.74 1.73
CA ILE A 20 -12.31 8.82 2.10
C ILE A 20 -11.40 8.65 0.89
N THR A 21 -11.75 7.75 -0.02
CA THR A 21 -10.95 7.45 -1.22
C THR A 21 -11.28 8.29 -2.45
N ASN A 22 -12.07 9.36 -2.31
CA ASN A 22 -12.33 10.28 -3.43
C ASN A 22 -11.04 11.05 -3.80
N ASP A 23 -10.34 11.55 -2.77
CA ASP A 23 -9.17 12.40 -2.95
C ASP A 23 -7.85 11.65 -2.84
N ILE A 24 -7.83 10.51 -2.16
CA ILE A 24 -6.63 9.70 -1.93
C ILE A 24 -6.82 8.24 -2.35
N PRO A 25 -5.79 7.56 -2.89
CA PRO A 25 -5.82 6.12 -3.11
C PRO A 25 -6.10 5.37 -1.81
N LYS A 26 -6.85 4.25 -1.88
CA LYS A 26 -7.09 3.38 -0.72
C LYS A 26 -5.81 3.01 0.05
N PRO A 27 -4.68 2.62 -0.60
CA PRO A 27 -3.45 2.30 0.13
C PRO A 27 -2.93 3.44 1.02
N LEU A 28 -3.26 4.70 0.67
CA LEU A 28 -2.87 5.90 1.40
C LEU A 28 -3.91 6.39 2.40
N ALA A 29 -5.10 5.77 2.44
CA ALA A 29 -6.09 6.06 3.48
C ALA A 29 -5.49 5.77 4.86
N LYS A 30 -5.74 6.69 5.81
CA LYS A 30 -5.14 6.61 7.15
C LYS A 30 -6.03 5.83 8.10
N ILE A 31 -5.41 4.93 8.87
CA ILE A 31 -5.97 4.29 10.06
C ILE A 31 -5.05 4.73 11.21
N ASN A 32 -5.60 5.31 12.29
CA ASN A 32 -4.82 5.83 13.42
C ASN A 32 -3.59 6.65 12.98
N ASN A 33 -3.83 7.62 12.09
CA ASN A 33 -2.81 8.52 11.49
C ASN A 33 -1.75 7.87 10.60
N LYS A 34 -1.83 6.56 10.32
CA LYS A 34 -0.88 5.84 9.45
C LYS A 34 -1.56 5.29 8.19
N PRO A 35 -0.95 5.36 7.01
CA PRO A 35 -1.51 4.77 5.79
C PRO A 35 -1.78 3.27 5.94
N ILE A 36 -2.82 2.74 5.29
CA ILE A 36 -3.06 1.28 5.21
C ILE A 36 -1.79 0.55 4.76
N LEU A 37 -1.07 1.10 3.79
CA LEU A 37 0.18 0.53 3.26
C LEU A 37 1.27 0.38 4.33
N HIS A 38 1.34 1.26 5.33
CA HIS A 38 2.28 1.15 6.43
C HIS A 38 2.09 -0.17 7.20
N TYR A 39 0.84 -0.52 7.51
CA TYR A 39 0.55 -1.75 8.23
C TYR A 39 0.92 -3.00 7.43
N VAL A 40 0.71 -2.99 6.12
CA VAL A 40 1.10 -4.10 5.22
C VAL A 40 2.62 -4.24 5.19
N ILE A 41 3.35 -3.15 5.00
CA ILE A 41 4.82 -3.16 4.96
C ILE A 41 5.39 -3.61 6.32
N GLU A 42 4.90 -3.08 7.43
CA GLU A 42 5.36 -3.47 8.76
C GLU A 42 5.05 -4.95 9.07
N HIS A 43 3.96 -5.49 8.53
CA HIS A 43 3.68 -6.91 8.64
C HIS A 43 4.69 -7.75 7.85
N LEU A 44 4.97 -7.39 6.58
CA LEU A 44 5.93 -8.09 5.73
C LEU A 44 7.35 -8.07 6.32
N LYS A 45 7.77 -6.94 6.90
CA LYS A 45 9.07 -6.81 7.57
C LYS A 45 9.27 -7.80 8.74
N LYS A 46 8.19 -8.21 9.42
CA LYS A 46 8.28 -9.23 10.50
C LYS A 46 8.67 -10.61 9.99
N PHE A 47 8.56 -10.85 8.68
CA PHE A 47 8.95 -12.08 8.00
C PHE A 47 10.24 -11.90 7.17
N ASP A 48 11.03 -10.85 7.46
CA ASP A 48 12.25 -10.49 6.72
C ASP A 48 12.05 -10.23 5.21
N ILE A 49 10.81 -9.97 4.78
CA ILE A 49 10.51 -9.53 3.42
C ILE A 49 10.78 -8.03 3.34
N ARG A 50 11.93 -7.67 2.77
CA ARG A 50 12.40 -6.27 2.66
C ARG A 50 12.38 -5.75 1.23
N ASN A 51 12.46 -6.65 0.25
CA ASN A 51 12.32 -6.32 -1.16
C ASN A 51 10.83 -6.23 -1.51
N ILE A 52 10.27 -5.03 -1.45
CA ILE A 52 8.83 -4.79 -1.64
C ILE A 52 8.63 -3.90 -2.86
N ASN A 53 7.92 -4.42 -3.86
CA ASN A 53 7.50 -3.69 -5.05
C ASN A 53 6.02 -3.31 -4.93
N ILE A 54 5.66 -2.07 -5.24
CA ILE A 54 4.26 -1.60 -5.20
C ILE A 54 3.77 -1.40 -6.63
N ALA A 55 2.78 -2.19 -7.04
CA ALA A 55 2.15 -2.04 -8.35
C ALA A 55 0.87 -1.22 -8.18
N SER A 56 0.87 0.05 -8.62
CA SER A 56 -0.29 0.94 -8.53
C SER A 56 -0.65 1.56 -9.88
N VAL A 57 -1.96 1.72 -10.11
CA VAL A 57 -2.54 2.30 -11.34
C VAL A 57 -3.23 3.65 -11.05
N PHE A 58 -3.43 4.03 -9.77
CA PHE A 58 -4.22 5.21 -9.39
C PHE A 58 -3.40 6.21 -8.56
N LYS A 59 -3.25 7.46 -9.08
CA LYS A 59 -2.44 8.55 -8.50
C LYS A 59 -1.03 8.09 -8.03
N SER A 60 -0.32 7.36 -8.88
CA SER A 60 1.04 6.86 -8.62
C SER A 60 2.07 7.95 -8.30
N SER A 61 1.80 9.21 -8.64
CA SER A 61 2.64 10.36 -8.32
C SER A 61 2.74 10.68 -6.82
N VAL A 62 1.88 10.11 -5.97
CA VAL A 62 1.88 10.30 -4.51
C VAL A 62 2.59 9.16 -3.76
N LEU A 63 2.85 8.04 -4.44
CA LEU A 63 3.55 6.88 -3.89
C LEU A 63 5.03 6.96 -4.33
N LYS A 64 5.85 7.68 -3.56
CA LYS A 64 7.31 7.64 -3.68
C LYS A 64 7.90 6.78 -2.57
#